data_AF-A0A8C3R293-F1
#
_entry.id   AF-A0A8C3R293-F1
#
_cell.length_a   1.000
_cell.length_b   1.000
_cell.length_c   1.000
_cell.angle_alpha   90.00
_cell.angle_beta   90.00
_cell.angle_gamma   90.00
#
_symmetry.space_group_name_H-M   'P 1'
#
loop_
_entity.id
_entity.type
_entity.pdbx_description
1 polymer ?
#
loop_
_entity_poly.entity_id
_entity_poly.type
_entity_poly.pdbx_seq_one_letter_code
_entity_poly.pdbx_strand_id
1 'polypeptide(L)'
;MALGLRASPPVVVLFLSLLGLAAAGKLLVVPMDGSHWLSMREVLDIMRQKGHEVVVVAPEVSLHIKPSKNFVMKMYSVPYTQEEMDKDSKVSFEEGSFLERFLKIYKGINRITDVEVSVCKKLLQNKELIRYLEESKFDAVLTDPFIPCGAILAEHLSLPSVYFLRGIPCGLDFGATQCPNPPSYVPRKFTDNTDHMTFLQRVKNLLFDIPNVFFCDFAFQPYSKLASEFLQREVTVQDLLRQASVWLLRLDFVLDYPRPLMPNIIPIGGVNCAHKELTQVGLFASPPVVVLLLSLLGLAAAGKLLVVPADGSHWLSMREVLGMLQQKGHEVVVVAPEVSLHIKASKNFVMKMYSVPYTQEELEKALEAFFHGSWEEGWIFKRFLKAYKGMKTLSDCWVTSCEHLLQNNELIRYLEENKFDAILTDPVATCGLILAEHLSLPSVYFLRGTPCGLDLDARLCPNPPSYVPRAFTDNTDHMTFLQRVKNLLFDIPNVFLCDFAFKPYSKLASEFLQQEVTVLDLLHKGSVWLLRLDFVLEYPRPLMPNIIPIGGVNCAHKELPQVGIFLICAWIDYCVQEGAILCCDRNQFPISSK
;
A
#
# COMPACT_ATOMS: atom_id res chain seq x y z
N MET A 1 4.82 -2.54 -55.18
CA MET A 1 3.81 -3.60 -55.04
C MET A 1 3.91 -4.15 -53.62
N ALA A 2 3.07 -3.65 -52.71
CA ALA A 2 2.96 -4.17 -51.35
C ALA A 2 1.55 -4.77 -51.25
N LEU A 3 1.49 -6.09 -51.02
CA LEU A 3 0.22 -6.82 -50.88
C LEU A 3 -0.51 -6.34 -49.61
N GLY A 4 -1.67 -5.71 -49.82
CA GLY A 4 -2.61 -5.44 -48.74
C GLY A 4 -3.37 -6.70 -48.36
N LEU A 5 -2.97 -7.33 -47.27
CA LEU A 5 -3.81 -8.31 -46.56
C LEU A 5 -4.77 -7.55 -45.66
N ARG A 6 -6.00 -7.30 -46.15
CA ARG A 6 -7.13 -6.90 -45.31
C ARG A 6 -7.55 -8.12 -44.49
N ALA A 7 -7.16 -8.17 -43.22
CA ALA A 7 -7.76 -9.08 -42.27
C ALA A 7 -9.24 -8.70 -42.10
N SER A 8 -10.15 -9.66 -42.29
CA SER A 8 -11.58 -9.47 -42.15
C SER A 8 -11.95 -9.08 -40.70
N PRO A 9 -12.93 -8.16 -40.48
CA PRO A 9 -13.36 -7.71 -39.14
C PRO A 9 -13.62 -8.81 -38.10
N PRO A 10 -14.17 -10.00 -38.45
CA PRO A 10 -14.40 -11.06 -37.47
C PRO A 10 -13.10 -11.62 -36.88
N VAL A 11 -12.01 -11.64 -37.65
CA VAL A 11 -10.70 -12.17 -37.20
C VAL A 11 -10.04 -11.19 -36.24
N VAL A 12 -10.17 -9.88 -36.51
CA VAL A 12 -9.68 -8.82 -35.61
C VAL A 12 -10.48 -8.80 -34.31
N VAL A 13 -11.81 -8.98 -34.36
CA VAL A 13 -12.66 -9.12 -33.16
C VAL A 13 -12.34 -10.41 -32.39
N LEU A 14 -12.04 -11.53 -33.06
CA LEU A 14 -11.61 -12.77 -32.42
C LEU A 14 -10.25 -12.61 -31.70
N PHE A 15 -9.27 -11.99 -32.37
CA PHE A 15 -7.96 -11.70 -31.78
C PHE A 15 -8.03 -10.67 -30.63
N LEU A 16 -8.92 -9.68 -30.72
CA LEU A 16 -9.14 -8.68 -29.67
C LEU A 16 -9.94 -9.23 -28.47
N SER A 17 -10.85 -10.19 -28.70
CA SER A 17 -11.54 -10.90 -27.62
C SER A 17 -10.61 -11.82 -26.81
N LEU A 18 -9.48 -12.24 -27.40
CA LEU A 18 -8.42 -13.00 -26.73
C LEU A 18 -7.46 -12.11 -25.92
N LEU A 19 -7.40 -10.80 -26.21
CA LEU A 19 -6.54 -9.84 -25.52
C LEU A 19 -7.18 -9.28 -24.23
N GLY A 20 -8.50 -9.48 -24.06
CA GLY A 20 -9.30 -8.89 -22.98
C GLY A 20 -9.72 -9.82 -21.85
N LEU A 21 -9.23 -11.05 -21.81
CA LEU A 21 -9.16 -11.76 -20.54
C LEU A 21 -7.94 -11.20 -19.82
N ALA A 22 -8.10 -10.52 -18.68
CA ALA A 22 -7.02 -10.54 -17.70
C ALA A 22 -6.67 -12.02 -17.55
N ALA A 23 -5.52 -12.43 -18.08
CA ALA A 23 -5.26 -13.85 -18.32
C ALA A 23 -5.49 -14.57 -17.00
N ALA A 24 -6.53 -15.40 -16.96
CA ALA A 24 -6.85 -16.20 -15.80
C ALA A 24 -5.68 -17.15 -15.61
N GLY A 25 -4.70 -16.71 -14.81
CA GLY A 25 -3.49 -17.46 -14.59
C GLY A 25 -3.79 -18.76 -13.87
N LYS A 26 -3.00 -19.78 -14.17
CA LYS A 26 -3.01 -21.05 -13.49
C LYS A 26 -2.03 -21.00 -12.32
N LEU A 27 -2.58 -21.01 -11.11
CA LEU A 27 -1.84 -20.86 -9.87
C LEU A 27 -1.60 -22.22 -9.21
N LEU A 28 -0.33 -22.53 -8.95
CA LEU A 28 0.05 -23.64 -8.09
C LEU A 28 0.02 -23.15 -6.64
N VAL A 29 -0.67 -23.86 -5.77
CA VAL A 29 -0.74 -23.55 -4.34
C VAL A 29 -0.12 -24.69 -3.54
N VAL A 30 0.91 -24.36 -2.77
CA VAL A 30 1.55 -25.29 -1.82
C VAL A 30 1.34 -24.72 -0.41
N PRO A 31 0.23 -25.08 0.26
CA PRO A 31 -0.13 -24.49 1.53
C PRO A 31 0.63 -25.12 2.69
N MET A 32 0.63 -24.40 3.82
CA MET A 32 0.85 -24.99 5.14
C MET A 32 -0.53 -25.23 5.78
N ASP A 33 -0.72 -26.40 6.38
CA ASP A 33 -1.97 -26.76 7.05
C ASP A 33 -2.16 -25.99 8.38
N GLY A 34 -3.26 -26.26 9.10
CA GLY A 34 -3.57 -25.60 10.36
C GLY A 34 -4.04 -24.16 10.18
N SER A 35 -3.69 -23.27 11.11
CA SER A 35 -4.17 -21.88 11.11
C SER A 35 -3.69 -21.05 9.91
N HIS A 36 -2.61 -21.47 9.25
CA HIS A 36 -2.07 -20.81 8.05
C HIS A 36 -2.99 -21.02 6.84
N TRP A 37 -3.57 -22.22 6.70
CA TRP A 37 -4.51 -22.55 5.64
C TRP A 37 -5.81 -21.74 5.70
N LEU A 38 -6.33 -21.46 6.91
CA LEU A 38 -7.64 -20.79 7.07
C LEU A 38 -7.69 -19.44 6.35
N SER A 39 -6.64 -18.63 6.47
CA SER A 39 -6.54 -17.34 5.78
C SER A 39 -6.26 -17.49 4.28
N MET A 40 -5.45 -18.49 3.91
CA MET A 40 -5.10 -18.72 2.50
C MET A 40 -6.33 -19.16 1.70
N ARG A 41 -7.19 -19.99 2.28
CA ARG A 41 -8.42 -20.48 1.64
C ARG A 41 -9.31 -19.35 1.14
N GLU A 42 -9.53 -18.30 1.95
CA GLU A 42 -10.35 -17.16 1.55
C GLU A 42 -9.75 -16.44 0.33
N VAL A 43 -8.42 -16.35 0.25
CA VAL A 43 -7.73 -15.78 -0.92
C VAL A 43 -7.93 -16.68 -2.15
N LEU A 44 -7.85 -18.01 -2.00
CA LEU A 44 -8.06 -18.93 -3.12
C LEU A 44 -9.47 -18.84 -3.70
N ASP A 45 -10.48 -18.67 -2.84
CA ASP A 45 -11.87 -18.50 -3.27
C ASP A 45 -12.04 -17.22 -4.09
N ILE A 46 -11.42 -16.12 -3.68
CA ILE A 46 -11.40 -14.86 -4.45
C ILE A 46 -10.66 -15.04 -5.78
N MET A 47 -9.51 -15.73 -5.79
CA MET A 47 -8.77 -16.00 -7.02
C MET A 47 -9.62 -16.82 -8.01
N ARG A 48 -10.34 -17.82 -7.53
CA ARG A 48 -11.26 -18.60 -8.36
C ARG A 48 -12.39 -17.75 -8.93
N GLN A 49 -13.00 -16.89 -8.12
CA GLN A 49 -14.05 -15.97 -8.57
C GLN A 49 -13.55 -15.00 -9.64
N LYS A 50 -12.27 -14.60 -9.58
CA LYS A 50 -11.60 -13.81 -10.61
C LYS A 50 -11.19 -14.60 -11.86
N GLY A 51 -11.55 -15.88 -11.94
CA GLY A 51 -11.37 -16.73 -13.11
C GLY A 51 -10.12 -17.61 -13.08
N HIS A 52 -9.22 -17.45 -12.10
CA HIS A 52 -7.97 -18.22 -12.03
C HIS A 52 -8.22 -19.73 -11.91
N GLU A 53 -7.37 -20.54 -12.56
CA GLU A 53 -7.30 -21.98 -12.33
C GLU A 53 -6.38 -22.23 -11.13
N VAL A 54 -6.96 -22.65 -10.01
CA VAL A 54 -6.20 -22.88 -8.79
C VAL A 54 -5.99 -24.39 -8.60
N VAL A 55 -4.74 -24.82 -8.48
CA VAL A 55 -4.38 -26.21 -8.16
C VAL A 55 -3.66 -26.24 -6.82
N VAL A 56 -4.27 -26.88 -5.84
CA VAL A 56 -3.71 -27.06 -4.49
C VAL A 56 -3.04 -28.43 -4.40
N VAL A 57 -1.77 -28.45 -3.99
CA VAL A 57 -1.04 -29.68 -3.68
C VAL A 57 -0.97 -29.86 -2.18
N ALA A 58 -1.54 -30.94 -1.65
CA ALA A 58 -1.64 -31.16 -0.21
C ALA A 58 -1.47 -32.65 0.14
N PRO A 59 -1.04 -33.00 1.36
CA PRO A 59 -1.02 -34.39 1.81
C PRO A 59 -2.46 -34.95 1.89
N GLU A 60 -2.62 -36.26 1.69
CA GLU A 60 -3.93 -36.93 1.79
C GLU A 60 -4.51 -36.91 3.23
N VAL A 61 -3.63 -36.78 4.23
CA VAL A 61 -3.97 -36.61 5.64
C VAL A 61 -3.65 -35.17 6.06
N SER A 62 -4.68 -34.42 6.41
CA SER A 62 -4.65 -32.97 6.67
C SER A 62 -5.61 -32.55 7.81
N LEU A 63 -5.24 -31.54 8.59
CA LEU A 63 -6.06 -30.96 9.67
C LEU A 63 -7.25 -30.19 9.08
N HIS A 64 -7.00 -29.26 8.16
CA HIS A 64 -8.02 -28.34 7.66
C HIS A 64 -8.12 -28.29 6.13
N ILE A 65 -7.13 -28.81 5.39
CA ILE A 65 -7.12 -28.79 3.93
C ILE A 65 -8.03 -29.90 3.39
N LYS A 66 -9.24 -29.55 2.92
CA LYS A 66 -10.21 -30.51 2.37
C LYS A 66 -10.58 -30.18 0.91
N PRO A 67 -10.98 -31.18 0.11
CA PRO A 67 -11.43 -30.94 -1.27
C PRO A 67 -12.55 -29.89 -1.34
N SER A 68 -12.47 -29.01 -2.32
CA SER A 68 -13.45 -27.94 -2.56
C SER A 68 -13.77 -27.85 -4.05
N LYS A 69 -14.92 -27.26 -4.40
CA LYS A 69 -15.26 -26.93 -5.79
C LYS A 69 -14.48 -25.73 -6.33
N ASN A 70 -13.87 -24.95 -5.44
CA ASN A 70 -13.20 -23.70 -5.79
C ASN A 70 -11.77 -23.89 -6.32
N PHE A 71 -11.18 -25.08 -6.17
CA PHE A 71 -9.84 -25.39 -6.66
C PHE A 71 -9.71 -26.88 -6.95
N VAL A 72 -8.77 -27.24 -7.83
CA VAL A 72 -8.40 -28.63 -8.08
C VAL A 72 -7.41 -29.05 -7.00
N MET A 73 -7.67 -30.18 -6.32
CA MET A 73 -6.74 -30.71 -5.32
C MET A 73 -5.95 -31.89 -5.89
N LYS A 74 -4.63 -31.87 -5.71
CA LYS A 74 -3.71 -32.99 -5.96
C LYS A 74 -3.15 -33.48 -4.64
N MET A 75 -3.48 -34.72 -4.30
CA MET A 75 -3.07 -35.33 -3.03
C MET A 75 -1.86 -36.25 -3.23
N TYR A 76 -1.04 -36.37 -2.19
CA TYR A 76 0.06 -37.33 -2.13
C TYR A 76 0.10 -38.02 -0.77
N SER A 77 0.58 -39.26 -0.75
CA SER A 77 0.59 -40.08 0.45
C SER A 77 1.69 -39.68 1.43
N VAL A 78 1.36 -39.76 2.71
CA VAL A 78 2.23 -39.36 3.84
C VAL A 78 2.38 -40.51 4.84
N PRO A 79 3.46 -40.55 5.63
CA PRO A 79 3.78 -41.69 6.48
C PRO A 79 3.11 -41.64 7.87
N TYR A 80 1.99 -40.92 8.02
CA TYR A 80 1.26 -40.78 9.28
C TYR A 80 -0.25 -40.86 9.06
N THR A 81 -0.95 -41.19 10.13
CA THR A 81 -2.41 -41.35 10.20
C THR A 81 -3.10 -40.07 10.68
N GLN A 82 -4.41 -39.97 10.44
CA GLN A 82 -5.22 -38.87 10.95
C GLN A 82 -5.19 -38.80 12.49
N GLU A 83 -5.16 -39.95 13.17
CA GLU A 83 -5.11 -40.03 14.64
C GLU A 83 -3.81 -39.46 15.21
N GLU A 84 -2.68 -39.74 14.58
CA GLU A 84 -1.38 -39.19 14.98
C GLU A 84 -1.33 -37.67 14.83
N MET A 85 -1.88 -37.16 13.73
CA MET A 85 -1.96 -35.72 13.45
C MET A 85 -2.94 -35.00 14.40
N ASP A 86 -4.09 -35.62 14.73
CA ASP A 86 -5.06 -35.07 15.69
C ASP A 86 -4.51 -35.03 17.13
N LYS A 87 -3.62 -35.96 17.47
CA LYS A 87 -2.94 -35.97 18.78
C LYS A 87 -1.92 -34.84 18.89
N ASP A 88 -1.18 -34.59 17.81
CA ASP A 88 -0.15 -33.54 17.79
C ASP A 88 -0.73 -32.13 17.71
N SER A 89 -1.89 -31.94 17.06
CA SER A 89 -2.57 -30.64 17.02
C SER A 89 -3.12 -30.17 18.38
N LYS A 90 -3.34 -31.08 19.33
CA LYS A 90 -3.82 -30.77 20.69
C LYS A 90 -2.74 -30.21 21.62
N VAL A 91 -1.49 -30.17 21.17
CA VAL A 91 -0.38 -29.64 21.96
C VAL A 91 -0.28 -28.13 21.71
N SER A 92 -0.98 -27.30 22.50
CA SER A 92 -0.44 -26.00 22.98
C SER A 92 -1.33 -25.22 23.97
N PHE A 93 -0.65 -24.34 24.73
CA PHE A 93 -1.08 -23.47 25.84
C PHE A 93 -1.15 -24.10 27.23
N GLU A 94 -0.08 -24.76 27.67
CA GLU A 94 0.13 -25.05 29.09
C GLU A 94 0.88 -23.90 29.80
N GLU A 95 0.41 -23.56 31.01
CA GLU A 95 1.06 -22.61 31.90
C GLU A 95 2.41 -23.13 32.43
N GLY A 96 3.29 -22.21 32.85
CA GLY A 96 4.66 -22.51 33.26
C GLY A 96 5.53 -21.26 33.29
N SER A 97 6.72 -21.37 33.85
CA SER A 97 7.71 -20.28 33.85
C SER A 97 8.18 -19.96 32.43
N PHE A 98 8.76 -18.78 32.23
CA PHE A 98 9.26 -18.33 30.92
C PHE A 98 10.24 -19.35 30.29
N LEU A 99 11.20 -19.87 31.08
CA LEU A 99 12.21 -20.81 30.59
C LEU A 99 11.59 -22.15 30.17
N GLU A 100 10.63 -22.65 30.94
CA GLU A 100 9.91 -23.88 30.62
C GLU A 100 9.08 -23.72 29.35
N ARG A 101 8.38 -22.58 29.19
CA ARG A 101 7.64 -22.26 27.97
C ARG A 101 8.57 -22.19 26.77
N PHE A 102 9.71 -21.51 26.89
CA PHE A 102 10.70 -21.41 25.82
C PHE A 102 11.23 -22.79 25.40
N LEU A 103 11.64 -23.63 26.36
CA LEU A 103 12.15 -24.98 26.09
C LEU A 103 11.06 -25.91 25.51
N LYS A 104 9.81 -25.79 25.97
CA LYS A 104 8.67 -26.54 25.42
C LYS A 104 8.38 -26.13 23.98
N ILE A 105 8.34 -24.81 23.70
CA ILE A 105 8.14 -24.27 22.35
C ILE A 105 9.26 -24.75 21.43
N TYR A 106 10.52 -24.68 21.88
CA TYR A 106 11.67 -25.14 21.11
C TYR A 106 11.55 -26.64 20.74
N LYS A 107 11.24 -27.50 21.72
CA LYS A 107 11.02 -28.94 21.48
C LYS A 107 9.83 -29.19 20.56
N GLY A 108 8.74 -28.44 20.73
CA GLY A 108 7.54 -28.53 19.90
C GLY A 108 7.84 -28.18 18.44
N ILE A 109 8.58 -27.09 18.20
CA ILE A 109 8.95 -26.69 16.84
C ILE A 109 9.87 -27.74 16.21
N ASN A 110 10.85 -28.30 16.93
CA ASN A 110 11.70 -29.36 16.37
C ASN A 110 10.88 -30.55 15.86
N ARG A 111 9.90 -31.00 16.66
CA ARG A 111 9.03 -32.11 16.26
C ARG A 111 8.17 -31.77 15.05
N ILE A 112 7.62 -30.56 15.00
CA ILE A 112 6.83 -30.08 13.86
C ILE A 112 7.72 -30.00 12.61
N THR A 113 8.91 -29.42 12.72
CA THR A 113 9.88 -29.33 11.62
C THR A 113 10.21 -30.70 11.06
N ASP A 114 10.48 -31.71 11.89
CA ASP A 114 10.80 -33.07 11.43
C ASP A 114 9.66 -33.69 10.62
N VAL A 115 8.42 -33.52 11.09
CA VAL A 115 7.22 -34.00 10.38
C VAL A 115 7.04 -33.27 9.05
N GLU A 116 7.12 -31.95 9.05
CA GLU A 116 6.92 -31.12 7.86
C GLU A 116 8.03 -31.34 6.81
N VAL A 117 9.28 -31.56 7.23
CA VAL A 117 10.38 -31.94 6.33
C VAL A 117 10.09 -33.30 5.68
N SER A 118 9.57 -34.26 6.45
CA SER A 118 9.18 -35.58 5.95
C SER A 118 8.04 -35.47 4.93
N VAL A 119 7.03 -34.65 5.21
CA VAL A 119 5.92 -34.33 4.29
C VAL A 119 6.46 -33.75 2.99
N CYS A 120 7.31 -32.72 3.08
CA CYS A 120 7.91 -32.10 1.90
C CYS A 120 8.75 -33.10 1.10
N LYS A 121 9.54 -33.95 1.78
CA LYS A 121 10.32 -35.00 1.13
C LYS A 121 9.42 -35.97 0.35
N LYS A 122 8.27 -36.36 0.89
CA LYS A 122 7.31 -37.23 0.16
C LYS A 122 6.74 -36.57 -1.07
N LEU A 123 6.44 -35.27 -1.01
CA LEU A 123 6.02 -34.49 -2.17
C LEU A 123 7.10 -34.48 -3.25
N LEU A 124 8.33 -34.10 -2.89
CA LEU A 124 9.46 -34.00 -3.84
C LEU A 124 9.87 -35.36 -4.44
N GLN A 125 9.65 -36.46 -3.71
CA GLN A 125 9.91 -37.82 -4.19
C GLN A 125 8.79 -38.40 -5.07
N ASN A 126 7.61 -37.78 -5.10
CA ASN A 126 6.49 -38.24 -5.90
C ASN A 126 6.69 -37.87 -7.38
N LYS A 127 7.38 -38.72 -8.12
CA LYS A 127 7.72 -38.50 -9.53
C LYS A 127 6.51 -38.27 -10.43
N GLU A 128 5.39 -38.93 -10.16
CA GLU A 128 4.17 -38.76 -10.95
C GLU A 128 3.60 -37.35 -10.77
N LEU A 129 3.53 -36.89 -9.51
CA LEU A 129 3.05 -35.56 -9.19
C LEU A 129 4.01 -34.48 -9.70
N ILE A 130 5.32 -34.63 -9.50
CA ILE A 130 6.33 -33.69 -10.03
C ILE A 130 6.21 -33.56 -11.54
N ARG A 131 6.11 -34.68 -12.27
CA ARG A 131 5.90 -34.65 -13.73
C ARG A 131 4.60 -33.95 -14.11
N TYR A 132 3.51 -34.20 -13.39
CA TYR A 132 2.25 -33.47 -13.61
C TYR A 132 2.45 -31.95 -13.42
N LEU A 133 3.21 -31.52 -12.40
CA LEU A 133 3.46 -30.11 -12.15
C LEU A 133 4.29 -29.46 -13.26
N GLU A 134 5.31 -30.16 -13.76
CA GLU A 134 6.14 -29.73 -14.90
C GLU A 134 5.31 -29.59 -16.20
N GLU A 135 4.44 -30.56 -16.48
CA GLU A 135 3.61 -30.59 -17.68
C GLU A 135 2.44 -29.59 -17.62
N SER A 136 1.99 -29.23 -16.42
CA SER A 136 0.78 -28.42 -16.19
C SER A 136 0.92 -26.92 -16.52
N LYS A 137 2.16 -26.43 -16.72
CA LYS A 137 2.51 -25.04 -17.07
C LYS A 137 1.77 -24.00 -16.22
N PHE A 138 2.15 -23.90 -14.95
CA PHE A 138 1.66 -22.87 -14.04
C PHE A 138 2.28 -21.50 -14.34
N ASP A 139 1.59 -20.43 -13.94
CA ASP A 139 2.07 -19.05 -14.09
C ASP A 139 2.79 -18.53 -12.84
N ALA A 140 2.43 -19.04 -11.66
CA ALA A 140 3.03 -18.65 -10.38
C ALA A 140 2.81 -19.73 -9.30
N VAL A 141 3.57 -19.63 -8.21
CA VAL A 141 3.39 -20.43 -6.99
C VAL A 141 2.97 -19.54 -5.83
N LEU A 142 1.81 -19.82 -5.22
CA LEU A 142 1.40 -19.24 -3.94
C LEU A 142 1.71 -20.23 -2.82
N THR A 143 2.56 -19.84 -1.87
CA THR A 143 2.98 -20.74 -0.78
C THR A 143 3.20 -19.97 0.51
N ASP A 144 3.05 -20.65 1.65
CA ASP A 144 3.51 -20.10 2.93
C ASP A 144 4.99 -20.48 3.13
N PRO A 145 5.93 -19.52 3.14
CA PRO A 145 7.36 -19.82 3.22
C PRO A 145 7.82 -20.29 4.61
N PHE A 146 6.93 -20.34 5.62
CA PHE A 146 7.25 -20.96 6.91
C PHE A 146 7.62 -22.44 6.73
N ILE A 147 6.96 -23.14 5.79
CA ILE A 147 7.35 -24.46 5.30
C ILE A 147 7.85 -24.28 3.86
N PRO A 148 9.18 -24.27 3.61
CA PRO A 148 9.74 -23.80 2.33
C PRO A 148 9.58 -24.80 1.16
N CYS A 149 8.71 -25.80 1.27
CA CYS A 149 8.50 -26.80 0.22
C CYS A 149 7.99 -26.18 -1.09
N GLY A 150 7.05 -25.24 -1.00
CA GLY A 150 6.58 -24.50 -2.16
C GLY A 150 7.64 -23.60 -2.78
N ALA A 151 8.57 -23.06 -1.98
CA ALA A 151 9.71 -22.29 -2.48
C ALA A 151 10.70 -23.18 -3.26
N ILE A 152 10.94 -24.41 -2.78
CA ILE A 152 11.75 -25.41 -3.50
C ILE A 152 11.09 -25.77 -4.83
N LEU A 153 9.78 -26.00 -4.84
CA LEU A 153 9.03 -26.30 -6.07
C LEU A 153 9.02 -25.11 -7.04
N ALA A 154 8.87 -23.89 -6.55
CA ALA A 154 8.93 -22.68 -7.37
C ALA A 154 10.27 -22.56 -8.09
N GLU A 155 11.37 -22.83 -7.38
CA GLU A 155 12.72 -22.87 -7.95
C GLU A 155 12.85 -23.95 -9.04
N HIS A 156 12.45 -25.20 -8.74
CA HIS A 156 12.52 -26.32 -9.68
C HIS A 156 11.74 -26.06 -10.97
N LEU A 157 10.54 -25.47 -10.83
CA LEU A 157 9.66 -25.16 -11.95
C LEU A 157 10.01 -23.82 -12.62
N SER A 158 10.98 -23.06 -12.09
CA SER A 158 11.34 -21.71 -12.55
C SER A 158 10.14 -20.74 -12.59
N LEU A 159 9.32 -20.78 -11.55
CA LEU A 159 8.09 -19.98 -11.43
C LEU A 159 8.25 -18.81 -10.47
N PRO A 160 7.60 -17.65 -10.73
CA PRO A 160 7.55 -16.57 -9.77
C PRO A 160 6.80 -17.02 -8.51
N SER A 161 7.39 -16.77 -7.35
CA SER A 161 6.81 -17.13 -6.05
C SER A 161 6.12 -15.94 -5.39
N VAL A 162 4.92 -16.20 -4.88
CA VAL A 162 4.11 -15.31 -4.05
C VAL A 162 4.05 -15.92 -2.66
N TYR A 163 4.65 -15.24 -1.68
CA TYR A 163 4.75 -15.74 -0.32
C TYR A 163 3.66 -15.18 0.57
N PHE A 164 2.84 -16.06 1.13
CA PHE A 164 1.74 -15.73 2.03
C PHE A 164 2.15 -16.02 3.47
N LEU A 165 2.52 -15.00 4.24
CA LEU A 165 3.23 -15.18 5.51
C LEU A 165 2.70 -14.26 6.61
N ARG A 166 2.75 -14.66 7.89
CA ARG A 166 2.59 -13.74 9.04
C ARG A 166 3.94 -13.21 9.53
N GLY A 167 4.94 -14.07 9.62
CA GLY A 167 6.34 -13.74 9.89
C GLY A 167 7.09 -14.96 10.39
N ILE A 168 8.39 -15.05 10.10
CA ILE A 168 9.23 -16.17 10.55
C ILE A 168 9.82 -15.79 11.91
N PRO A 169 9.63 -16.58 13.00
CA PRO A 169 10.06 -16.19 14.35
C PRO A 169 11.52 -15.77 14.49
N CYS A 170 12.42 -16.36 13.69
CA CYS A 170 13.84 -16.04 13.68
C CYS A 170 14.25 -14.96 12.68
N GLY A 171 13.30 -14.35 11.97
CA GLY A 171 13.55 -13.22 11.08
C GLY A 171 14.18 -13.57 9.74
N LEU A 172 14.09 -14.83 9.28
CA LEU A 172 14.58 -15.24 7.96
C LEU A 172 13.93 -14.43 6.83
N ASP A 173 12.67 -14.04 7.00
CA ASP A 173 11.92 -13.18 6.08
C ASP A 173 12.59 -11.81 5.92
N PHE A 174 13.11 -11.21 6.99
CA PHE A 174 13.88 -9.96 6.91
C PHE A 174 15.21 -10.18 6.17
N GLY A 175 15.93 -11.27 6.47
CA GLY A 175 17.19 -11.60 5.79
C GLY A 175 17.01 -11.93 4.30
N ALA A 176 15.88 -12.53 3.92
CA ALA A 176 15.54 -12.84 2.54
C ALA A 176 15.13 -11.60 1.75
N THR A 177 14.40 -10.68 2.37
CA THR A 177 13.96 -9.42 1.75
C THR A 177 14.99 -8.31 1.81
N GLN A 178 16.08 -8.49 2.57
CA GLN A 178 17.02 -7.42 2.97
C GLN A 178 16.32 -6.28 3.73
N CYS A 179 15.17 -6.56 4.34
CA CYS A 179 14.43 -5.60 5.13
C CYS A 179 15.17 -5.33 6.45
N PRO A 180 15.41 -4.06 6.82
CA PRO A 180 16.03 -3.75 8.11
C PRO A 180 15.18 -4.28 9.27
N ASN A 181 15.82 -4.88 10.28
CA ASN A 181 15.15 -5.48 11.43
C ASN A 181 15.82 -5.11 12.77
N PRO A 182 15.91 -3.81 13.12
CA PRO A 182 16.71 -3.36 14.25
C PRO A 182 16.09 -3.72 15.61
N PRO A 183 16.82 -4.42 16.50
CA PRO A 183 16.32 -4.83 17.81
C PRO A 183 16.16 -3.64 18.79
N SER A 184 16.55 -2.42 18.39
CA SER A 184 16.38 -1.22 19.20
C SER A 184 14.94 -0.73 19.30
N TYR A 185 14.09 -1.05 18.32
CA TYR A 185 12.67 -0.66 18.31
C TYR A 185 11.74 -1.72 17.71
N VAL A 186 12.24 -2.75 17.01
CA VAL A 186 11.39 -3.87 16.58
C VAL A 186 11.36 -4.93 17.68
N PRO A 187 10.25 -5.13 18.39
CA PRO A 187 10.20 -6.08 19.51
C PRO A 187 10.34 -7.53 19.02
N ARG A 188 11.12 -8.33 19.76
CA ARG A 188 11.25 -9.76 19.53
C ARG A 188 10.12 -10.52 20.19
N LYS A 189 9.63 -11.55 19.50
CA LYS A 189 8.61 -12.46 20.05
C LYS A 189 9.10 -13.02 21.40
N PHE A 190 8.17 -13.21 22.33
CA PHE A 190 8.42 -13.71 23.69
C PHE A 190 9.15 -12.73 24.65
N THR A 191 9.47 -11.51 24.22
CA THR A 191 10.03 -10.51 25.16
C THR A 191 8.98 -9.74 25.94
N ASP A 192 7.71 -9.80 25.51
CA ASP A 192 6.61 -8.93 25.91
C ASP A 192 6.92 -7.43 25.77
N ASN A 193 7.99 -7.10 25.01
CA ASN A 193 8.35 -5.73 24.72
C ASN A 193 7.42 -5.16 23.65
N THR A 194 7.24 -3.85 23.73
CA THR A 194 6.62 -3.05 22.67
C THR A 194 7.71 -2.40 21.80
N ASP A 195 7.33 -1.64 20.79
CA ASP A 195 8.23 -0.72 20.09
C ASP A 195 8.83 0.35 21.00
N HIS A 196 8.12 0.71 22.07
CA HIS A 196 8.65 1.52 23.15
C HIS A 196 9.45 0.67 24.16
N MET A 197 10.78 0.75 24.08
CA MET A 197 11.68 0.02 24.98
C MET A 197 12.64 0.96 25.72
N THR A 198 12.76 0.76 27.03
CA THR A 198 13.88 1.26 27.85
C THR A 198 15.21 0.63 27.42
N PHE A 199 16.34 1.20 27.85
CA PHE A 199 17.65 0.63 27.56
C PHE A 199 17.75 -0.86 27.93
N LEU A 200 17.33 -1.25 29.14
CA LEU A 200 17.37 -2.65 29.57
C LEU A 200 16.41 -3.55 28.77
N GLN A 201 15.24 -3.03 28.36
CA GLN A 201 14.35 -3.76 27.47
C GLN A 201 14.97 -3.94 26.08
N ARG A 202 15.70 -2.95 25.54
CA ARG A 202 16.45 -3.09 24.28
C ARG A 202 17.58 -4.10 24.40
N VAL A 203 18.29 -4.10 25.54
CA VAL A 203 19.31 -5.13 25.83
C VAL A 203 18.65 -6.51 25.89
N LYS A 204 17.54 -6.67 26.62
CA LYS A 204 16.74 -7.91 26.62
C LYS A 204 16.33 -8.29 25.20
N ASN A 205 15.87 -7.33 24.41
CA ASN A 205 15.41 -7.55 23.03
C ASN A 205 16.54 -8.05 22.12
N LEU A 206 17.72 -7.43 22.22
CA LEU A 206 18.93 -7.85 21.51
C LEU A 206 19.40 -9.24 21.95
N LEU A 207 19.38 -9.52 23.26
CA LEU A 207 19.75 -10.84 23.79
C LEU A 207 18.80 -11.94 23.30
N PHE A 208 17.53 -11.63 23.07
CA PHE A 208 16.57 -12.56 22.47
C PHE A 208 16.74 -12.71 20.96
N ASP A 209 17.32 -11.72 20.29
CA ASP A 209 17.62 -11.79 18.86
C ASP A 209 18.70 -12.83 18.54
N ILE A 210 19.70 -12.97 19.43
CA ILE A 210 20.85 -13.85 19.20
C ILE A 210 20.46 -15.34 19.13
N PRO A 211 19.73 -15.94 20.09
CA PRO A 211 19.27 -17.33 19.99
C PRO A 211 18.35 -17.57 18.79
N ASN A 212 17.57 -16.56 18.38
CA ASN A 212 16.69 -16.66 17.23
C ASN A 212 17.48 -16.90 15.93
N VAL A 213 18.67 -16.32 15.77
CA VAL A 213 19.53 -16.60 14.60
C VAL A 213 19.90 -18.08 14.52
N PHE A 214 20.36 -18.67 15.63
CA PHE A 214 20.73 -20.11 15.66
C PHE A 214 19.51 -21.03 15.49
N PHE A 215 18.34 -20.59 15.95
CA PHE A 215 17.09 -21.32 15.76
C PHE A 215 16.72 -21.44 14.27
N CYS A 216 16.98 -20.40 13.47
CA CYS A 216 16.75 -20.41 12.03
C CYS A 216 17.63 -21.47 11.32
N ASP A 217 18.92 -21.52 11.66
CA ASP A 217 19.80 -22.55 11.13
C ASP A 217 19.26 -23.93 11.48
N PHE A 218 18.94 -24.20 12.75
CA PHE A 218 18.42 -25.51 13.12
C PHE A 218 17.12 -25.88 12.39
N ALA A 219 16.14 -24.97 12.32
CA ALA A 219 14.83 -25.24 11.74
C ALA A 219 14.87 -25.39 10.20
N PHE A 220 15.76 -24.65 9.52
CA PHE A 220 15.78 -24.60 8.06
C PHE A 220 16.94 -25.38 7.42
N GLN A 221 17.97 -25.79 8.15
CA GLN A 221 19.06 -26.64 7.62
C GLN A 221 18.56 -27.96 7.02
N PRO A 222 17.60 -28.70 7.63
CA PRO A 222 17.04 -29.90 7.01
C PRO A 222 16.39 -29.62 5.65
N TYR A 223 15.74 -28.46 5.51
CA TYR A 223 15.16 -28.01 4.24
C TYR A 223 16.23 -27.58 3.24
N SER A 224 17.28 -26.87 3.64
CA SER A 224 18.41 -26.52 2.76
C SER A 224 19.07 -27.77 2.19
N LYS A 225 19.26 -28.81 3.01
CA LYS A 225 19.78 -30.11 2.56
C LYS A 225 18.83 -30.79 1.58
N LEU A 226 17.55 -30.88 1.93
CA LEU A 226 16.53 -31.47 1.05
C LEU A 226 16.43 -30.73 -0.29
N ALA A 227 16.45 -29.39 -0.26
CA ALA A 227 16.43 -28.54 -1.44
C ALA A 227 17.67 -28.77 -2.31
N SER A 228 18.86 -28.82 -1.70
CA SER A 228 20.11 -29.05 -2.43
C SER A 228 20.17 -30.43 -3.07
N GLU A 229 19.68 -31.46 -2.36
CA GLU A 229 19.53 -32.82 -2.89
C GLU A 229 18.52 -32.87 -4.05
N PHE A 230 17.39 -32.17 -3.96
CA PHE A 230 16.37 -32.19 -5.01
C PHE A 230 16.79 -31.40 -6.25
N LEU A 231 17.32 -30.18 -6.06
CA LEU A 231 17.73 -29.26 -7.13
C LEU A 231 19.13 -29.57 -7.70
N GLN A 232 19.85 -30.54 -7.11
CA GLN A 232 21.18 -30.97 -7.54
C GLN A 232 22.23 -29.84 -7.55
N ARG A 233 22.08 -28.86 -6.65
CA ARG A 233 23.01 -27.73 -6.44
C ARG A 233 22.93 -27.22 -5.01
N GLU A 234 24.02 -26.68 -4.48
CA GLU A 234 23.99 -26.09 -3.13
C GLU A 234 23.07 -24.86 -3.11
N VAL A 235 22.07 -24.89 -2.23
CA VAL A 235 21.14 -23.78 -1.97
C VAL A 235 20.78 -23.72 -0.50
N THR A 236 20.60 -22.51 0.01
CA THR A 236 19.99 -22.30 1.33
C THR A 236 18.52 -21.93 1.18
N VAL A 237 17.72 -22.15 2.24
CA VAL A 237 16.33 -21.64 2.26
C VAL A 237 16.30 -20.12 2.07
N GLN A 238 17.26 -19.37 2.60
CA GLN A 238 17.33 -17.92 2.39
C GLN A 238 17.48 -17.56 0.90
N ASP A 239 18.26 -18.33 0.13
CA ASP A 239 18.43 -18.10 -1.32
C ASP A 239 17.15 -18.38 -2.10
N LEU A 240 16.36 -19.39 -1.70
CA LEU A 240 15.03 -19.65 -2.27
C LEU A 240 14.05 -18.51 -1.93
N LEU A 241 14.09 -18.01 -0.69
CA LEU A 241 13.18 -16.95 -0.27
C LEU A 241 13.54 -15.58 -0.86
N ARG A 242 14.80 -15.31 -1.18
CA ARG A 242 15.24 -14.07 -1.86
C ARG A 242 14.60 -13.87 -3.24
N GLN A 243 14.17 -14.95 -3.88
CA GLN A 243 13.59 -14.92 -5.23
C GLN A 243 12.09 -14.60 -5.26
N ALA A 244 11.51 -14.28 -4.11
CA ALA A 244 10.11 -13.88 -4.02
C ALA A 244 9.79 -12.72 -4.97
N SER A 245 8.76 -12.90 -5.79
CA SER A 245 8.22 -11.81 -6.59
C SER A 245 7.39 -10.86 -5.72
N VAL A 246 6.56 -11.41 -4.81
CA VAL A 246 5.70 -10.65 -3.91
C VAL A 246 5.57 -11.35 -2.55
N TRP A 247 5.57 -10.58 -1.47
CA TRP A 247 5.25 -11.05 -0.12
C TRP A 247 3.89 -10.50 0.31
N LEU A 248 2.89 -11.37 0.43
CA LEU A 248 1.61 -11.07 1.04
C LEU A 248 1.71 -11.30 2.55
N LEU A 249 1.95 -10.24 3.32
CA LEU A 249 2.08 -10.35 4.76
C LEU A 249 0.75 -10.16 5.46
N ARG A 250 0.31 -11.14 6.23
CA ARG A 250 -0.90 -11.09 7.09
C ARG A 250 -0.70 -10.17 8.29
N LEU A 251 -0.38 -8.90 8.06
CA LEU A 251 -0.16 -7.87 9.07
C LEU A 251 -1.12 -6.71 8.90
N ASP A 252 -1.45 -6.06 10.01
CA ASP A 252 -2.31 -4.87 10.04
C ASP A 252 -1.65 -3.82 10.93
N PHE A 253 -1.48 -2.61 10.40
CA PHE A 253 -0.81 -1.51 11.10
C PHE A 253 -1.52 -1.06 12.39
N VAL A 254 -2.79 -1.43 12.59
CA VAL A 254 -3.52 -1.17 13.83
C VAL A 254 -3.10 -2.14 14.94
N LEU A 255 -2.66 -3.35 14.58
CA LEU A 255 -2.38 -4.44 15.53
C LEU A 255 -0.89 -4.79 15.63
N ASP A 256 -0.08 -4.37 14.66
CA ASP A 256 1.34 -4.67 14.57
C ASP A 256 2.20 -3.46 14.92
N TYR A 257 3.34 -3.73 15.57
CA TYR A 257 4.31 -2.69 15.90
C TYR A 257 5.02 -2.15 14.65
N PRO A 258 5.48 -0.89 14.69
CA PRO A 258 6.19 -0.25 13.58
C PRO A 258 7.44 -1.04 13.20
N ARG A 259 7.55 -1.37 11.91
CA ARG A 259 8.75 -1.98 11.34
C ARG A 259 8.92 -1.58 9.87
N PRO A 260 10.16 -1.59 9.35
CA PRO A 260 10.40 -1.42 7.93
C PRO A 260 9.68 -2.50 7.10
N LEU A 261 9.31 -2.15 5.87
CA LEU A 261 8.77 -3.04 4.85
C LEU A 261 9.45 -2.73 3.52
N MET A 262 9.64 -3.75 2.68
CA MET A 262 10.21 -3.60 1.35
C MET A 262 9.11 -3.35 0.30
N PRO A 263 9.42 -2.73 -0.86
CA PRO A 263 8.41 -2.38 -1.87
C PRO A 263 7.61 -3.57 -2.44
N ASN A 264 8.18 -4.78 -2.42
CA ASN A 264 7.50 -6.01 -2.85
C ASN A 264 6.69 -6.69 -1.72
N ILE A 265 6.52 -6.03 -0.57
CA ILE A 265 5.73 -6.49 0.56
C ILE A 265 4.37 -5.79 0.56
N ILE A 266 3.30 -6.58 0.52
CA ILE A 266 1.92 -6.12 0.55
C ILE A 266 1.26 -6.61 1.85
N PRO A 267 0.93 -5.72 2.79
CA PRO A 267 0.12 -6.05 3.95
C PRO A 267 -1.30 -6.47 3.53
N ILE A 268 -1.76 -7.60 4.07
CA ILE A 268 -3.09 -8.19 3.84
C ILE A 268 -3.75 -8.57 5.18
N GLY A 269 -3.73 -7.64 6.13
CA GLY A 269 -4.48 -7.75 7.39
C GLY A 269 -5.98 -7.94 7.16
N GLY A 270 -6.68 -8.55 8.12
CA GLY A 270 -8.15 -8.65 8.09
C GLY A 270 -8.74 -9.62 7.05
N VAL A 271 -7.93 -10.39 6.31
CA VAL A 271 -8.42 -11.37 5.30
C VAL A 271 -9.45 -12.38 5.83
N ASN A 272 -9.43 -12.67 7.14
CA ASN A 272 -10.38 -13.59 7.77
C ASN A 272 -11.71 -12.93 8.18
N CYS A 273 -11.85 -11.61 8.05
CA CYS A 273 -13.02 -10.86 8.51
C CYS A 273 -14.13 -10.72 7.45
N ALA A 274 -13.97 -11.35 6.28
CA ALA A 274 -14.84 -11.20 5.10
C ALA A 274 -16.25 -11.82 5.22
N HIS A 275 -16.84 -11.91 6.42
CA HIS A 275 -18.15 -12.55 6.64
C HIS A 275 -19.29 -11.59 7.03
N LYS A 276 -19.12 -10.29 6.83
CA LYS A 276 -20.26 -9.36 6.77
C LYS A 276 -20.21 -8.58 5.47
N GLU A 277 -21.13 -8.89 4.56
CA GLU A 277 -21.45 -8.00 3.45
C GLU A 277 -21.88 -6.66 4.04
N LEU A 278 -21.07 -5.62 3.83
CA LEU A 278 -21.58 -4.25 3.88
C LEU A 278 -22.54 -4.14 2.70
N THR A 279 -23.80 -3.76 2.97
CA THR A 279 -24.87 -3.64 1.97
C THR A 279 -24.39 -2.83 0.78
N GLN A 280 -24.00 -3.52 -0.30
CA GLN A 280 -23.76 -2.89 -1.58
C GLN A 280 -25.12 -2.44 -2.12
N VAL A 281 -25.21 -1.16 -2.45
CA VAL A 281 -26.33 -0.62 -3.23
C VAL A 281 -26.27 -1.30 -4.60
N GLY A 282 -27.25 -2.17 -4.86
CA GLY A 282 -27.24 -3.08 -5.99
C GLY A 282 -27.44 -2.38 -7.33
N LEU A 283 -26.65 -2.79 -8.33
CA LEU A 283 -27.08 -2.79 -9.73
C LEU A 283 -27.19 -4.26 -10.17
N PHE A 284 -28.41 -4.79 -10.19
CA PHE A 284 -28.71 -6.05 -10.85
C PHE A 284 -28.78 -5.79 -12.37
N ALA A 285 -27.75 -6.20 -13.11
CA ALA A 285 -27.83 -6.37 -14.56
C ALA A 285 -27.84 -7.87 -14.91
N SER A 286 -28.73 -8.26 -15.83
CA SER A 286 -28.92 -9.64 -16.27
C SER A 286 -27.66 -10.29 -16.88
N PRO A 287 -27.48 -11.62 -16.75
CA PRO A 287 -26.24 -12.33 -17.12
C PRO A 287 -25.73 -12.13 -18.57
N PRO A 288 -26.56 -11.92 -19.61
CA PRO A 288 -26.05 -11.67 -20.96
C PRO A 288 -25.36 -10.30 -21.10
N VAL A 289 -25.80 -9.31 -20.31
CA VAL A 289 -25.27 -7.93 -20.32
C VAL A 289 -23.94 -7.88 -19.55
N VAL A 290 -23.80 -8.68 -18.50
CA VAL A 290 -22.58 -8.81 -17.71
C VAL A 290 -21.46 -9.45 -18.52
N VAL A 291 -21.75 -10.48 -19.34
CA VAL A 291 -20.75 -11.10 -20.22
C VAL A 291 -20.29 -10.15 -21.33
N LEU A 292 -21.19 -9.32 -21.87
CA LEU A 292 -20.84 -8.29 -22.86
C LEU A 292 -19.98 -7.17 -22.25
N LEU A 293 -20.31 -6.71 -21.03
CA LEU A 293 -19.54 -5.71 -20.28
C LEU A 293 -18.16 -6.24 -19.85
N LEU A 294 -18.06 -7.50 -19.44
CA LEU A 294 -16.80 -8.15 -19.07
C LEU A 294 -15.87 -8.36 -20.28
N SER A 295 -16.42 -8.58 -21.48
CA SER A 295 -15.61 -8.66 -22.71
C SER A 295 -15.02 -7.31 -23.16
N LEU A 296 -15.57 -6.19 -22.70
CA LEU A 296 -15.08 -4.84 -22.97
C LEU A 296 -14.07 -4.33 -21.93
N LEU A 297 -14.00 -4.96 -20.75
CA LEU A 297 -13.14 -4.59 -19.62
C LEU A 297 -11.66 -4.99 -19.77
N GLY A 298 -11.32 -5.73 -20.82
CA GLY A 298 -9.96 -6.20 -21.07
C GLY A 298 -9.19 -5.47 -22.16
N LEU A 299 -9.77 -4.43 -22.76
CA LEU A 299 -8.95 -3.30 -23.13
C LEU A 299 -8.42 -2.76 -21.79
N ALA A 300 -7.11 -2.62 -21.59
CA ALA A 300 -6.63 -1.65 -20.61
C ALA A 300 -7.21 -0.32 -21.08
N ALA A 301 -8.42 0.01 -20.61
CA ALA A 301 -9.16 1.13 -21.09
C ALA A 301 -8.34 2.33 -20.66
N ALA A 302 -7.71 2.96 -21.63
CA ALA A 302 -7.21 4.31 -21.55
C ALA A 302 -8.41 5.19 -21.17
N GLY A 303 -8.70 5.24 -19.87
CA GLY A 303 -9.78 6.05 -19.33
C GLY A 303 -9.45 7.53 -19.49
N LYS A 304 -10.50 8.33 -19.65
CA LYS A 304 -10.43 9.78 -19.70
C LYS A 304 -10.59 10.32 -18.28
N LEU A 305 -9.51 10.87 -17.73
CA LEU A 305 -9.48 11.44 -16.38
C LEU A 305 -9.64 12.96 -16.40
N LEU A 306 -10.57 13.43 -15.58
CA LEU A 306 -10.63 14.83 -15.18
C LEU A 306 -9.66 15.06 -14.02
N VAL A 307 -8.82 16.09 -14.10
CA VAL A 307 -7.87 16.44 -13.05
C VAL A 307 -8.14 17.85 -12.56
N VAL A 308 -8.39 17.98 -11.26
CA VAL A 308 -8.57 19.26 -10.58
C VAL A 308 -7.50 19.37 -9.49
N PRO A 309 -6.33 19.95 -9.81
CA PRO A 309 -5.19 19.95 -8.91
C PRO A 309 -5.28 21.05 -7.85
N ALA A 310 -4.59 20.85 -6.74
CA ALA A 310 -4.11 21.96 -5.91
C ALA A 310 -2.75 22.44 -6.43
N ASP A 311 -2.55 23.75 -6.51
CA ASP A 311 -1.33 24.37 -7.00
C ASP A 311 -0.15 24.28 -6.00
N GLY A 312 1.02 24.77 -6.38
CA GLY A 312 2.21 24.77 -5.52
C GLY A 312 2.83 23.37 -5.41
N SER A 313 3.25 22.98 -4.21
CA SER A 313 3.92 21.69 -3.98
C SER A 313 3.02 20.47 -4.23
N HIS A 314 1.70 20.65 -4.20
CA HIS A 314 0.72 19.60 -4.46
C HIS A 314 0.74 19.20 -5.94
N TRP A 315 0.77 20.20 -6.83
CA TRP A 315 0.88 20.00 -8.27
C TRP A 315 2.17 19.30 -8.69
N LEU A 316 3.32 19.63 -8.08
CA LEU A 316 4.61 19.05 -8.48
C LEU A 316 4.61 17.52 -8.41
N SER A 317 4.04 16.95 -7.35
CA SER A 317 3.89 15.49 -7.22
C SER A 317 2.81 14.93 -8.15
N MET A 318 1.69 15.63 -8.29
CA MET A 318 0.58 15.17 -9.14
C MET A 318 1.00 15.11 -10.61
N ARG A 319 1.76 16.10 -11.09
CA ARG A 319 2.26 16.18 -12.46
C ARG A 319 3.03 14.92 -12.89
N GLU A 320 3.82 14.34 -11.98
CA GLU A 320 4.57 13.11 -12.28
C GLU A 320 3.64 11.91 -12.47
N VAL A 321 2.58 11.83 -11.67
CA VAL A 321 1.54 10.80 -11.84
C VAL A 321 0.80 10.98 -13.16
N LEU A 322 0.47 12.21 -13.55
CA LEU A 322 -0.18 12.48 -14.83
C LEU A 322 0.66 12.02 -16.02
N GLY A 323 1.98 12.23 -15.97
CA GLY A 323 2.90 11.74 -16.99
C GLY A 323 2.87 10.22 -17.13
N MET A 324 2.84 9.49 -16.02
CA MET A 324 2.72 8.02 -16.03
C MET A 324 1.36 7.55 -16.55
N LEU A 325 0.26 8.22 -16.15
CA LEU A 325 -1.08 7.89 -16.63
C LEU A 325 -1.17 8.05 -18.16
N GLN A 326 -0.62 9.13 -18.70
CA GLN A 326 -0.59 9.33 -20.14
C GLN A 326 0.28 8.27 -20.86
N GLN A 327 1.44 7.91 -20.31
CA GLN A 327 2.28 6.83 -20.87
C GLN A 327 1.55 5.48 -20.87
N LYS A 328 0.63 5.27 -19.93
CA LYS A 328 -0.27 4.11 -19.87
C LYS A 328 -1.50 4.24 -20.80
N GLY A 329 -1.59 5.34 -21.56
CA GLY A 329 -2.59 5.58 -22.60
C GLY A 329 -3.75 6.46 -22.17
N HIS A 330 -3.88 6.83 -20.89
CA HIS A 330 -5.01 7.61 -20.39
C HIS A 330 -5.09 9.01 -21.03
N GLU A 331 -6.31 9.43 -21.40
CA GLU A 331 -6.58 10.81 -21.79
C GLU A 331 -6.72 11.66 -20.53
N VAL A 332 -5.87 12.66 -20.36
CA VAL A 332 -5.85 13.49 -19.14
C VAL A 332 -6.28 14.91 -19.49
N VAL A 333 -7.32 15.41 -18.83
CA VAL A 333 -7.77 16.81 -18.94
C VAL A 333 -7.60 17.49 -17.59
N VAL A 334 -6.71 18.48 -17.53
CA VAL A 334 -6.44 19.29 -16.34
C VAL A 334 -7.24 20.59 -16.40
N VAL A 335 -8.01 20.87 -15.37
CA VAL A 335 -8.73 22.15 -15.19
C VAL A 335 -7.99 22.97 -14.15
N ALA A 336 -7.57 24.18 -14.51
CA ALA A 336 -6.78 25.06 -13.64
C ALA A 336 -7.04 26.54 -13.92
N PRO A 337 -6.82 27.46 -12.96
CA PRO A 337 -6.95 28.88 -13.23
C PRO A 337 -5.85 29.40 -14.17
N GLU A 338 -6.13 30.46 -14.92
CA GLU A 338 -5.15 31.14 -15.78
C GLU A 338 -3.95 31.69 -14.98
N VAL A 339 -4.18 32.09 -13.72
CA VAL A 339 -3.17 32.56 -12.77
C VAL A 339 -2.86 31.44 -11.79
N SER A 340 -1.63 30.91 -11.86
CA SER A 340 -1.15 29.79 -11.05
C SER A 340 0.36 29.88 -10.80
N LEU A 341 0.83 29.28 -9.71
CA LEU A 341 2.22 29.23 -9.28
C LEU A 341 3.06 28.31 -10.17
N HIS A 342 2.58 27.08 -10.38
CA HIS A 342 3.38 26.03 -11.05
C HIS A 342 2.63 25.28 -12.16
N ILE A 343 1.32 25.47 -12.28
CA ILE A 343 0.50 24.75 -13.26
C ILE A 343 0.68 25.42 -14.63
N LYS A 344 1.33 24.72 -15.57
CA LYS A 344 1.58 25.24 -16.92
C LYS A 344 1.14 24.23 -17.97
N ALA A 345 0.69 24.75 -19.12
CA ALA A 345 0.32 23.92 -20.25
C ALA A 345 1.48 23.00 -20.65
N SER A 346 1.16 21.76 -20.98
CA SER A 346 2.11 20.72 -21.37
C SER A 346 1.56 19.93 -22.54
N LYS A 347 2.44 19.27 -23.30
CA LYS A 347 2.03 18.29 -24.31
C LYS A 347 1.48 16.99 -23.69
N ASN A 348 1.66 16.82 -22.38
CA ASN A 348 1.33 15.58 -21.69
C ASN A 348 -0.14 15.46 -21.26
N PHE A 349 -0.90 16.55 -21.32
CA PHE A 349 -2.31 16.56 -20.95
C PHE A 349 -3.00 17.74 -21.63
N VAL A 350 -4.32 17.64 -21.79
CA VAL A 350 -5.14 18.76 -22.28
C VAL A 350 -5.40 19.69 -21.11
N MET A 351 -5.08 20.98 -21.24
CA MET A 351 -5.36 21.97 -20.21
C MET A 351 -6.59 22.81 -20.58
N LYS A 352 -7.51 22.96 -19.63
CA LYS A 352 -8.65 23.88 -19.69
C LYS A 352 -8.49 24.93 -18.62
N MET A 353 -8.37 26.19 -19.05
CA MET A 353 -8.15 27.31 -18.15
C MET A 353 -9.44 28.11 -17.93
N TYR A 354 -9.55 28.73 -16.77
CA TYR A 354 -10.63 29.66 -16.44
C TYR A 354 -10.06 30.93 -15.78
N SER A 355 -10.69 32.06 -16.04
CA SER A 355 -10.26 33.35 -15.52
C SER A 355 -10.57 33.49 -14.02
N VAL A 356 -9.69 34.19 -13.32
CA VAL A 356 -9.77 34.47 -11.88
C VAL A 356 -9.55 35.96 -11.62
N PRO A 357 -10.09 36.52 -10.52
CA PRO A 357 -10.08 37.96 -10.29
C PRO A 357 -8.80 38.48 -9.61
N TYR A 358 -7.84 37.60 -9.30
CA TYR A 358 -6.59 37.94 -8.62
C TYR A 358 -5.40 37.85 -9.57
N THR A 359 -4.37 38.65 -9.28
CA THR A 359 -3.11 38.70 -10.01
C THR A 359 -2.09 37.67 -9.50
N GLN A 360 -1.06 37.40 -10.30
CA GLN A 360 0.06 36.54 -9.89
C GLN A 360 0.74 37.05 -8.62
N GLU A 361 0.96 38.37 -8.51
CA GLU A 361 1.60 39.01 -7.35
C GLU A 361 0.77 38.80 -6.06
N GLU A 362 -0.56 38.91 -6.15
CA GLU A 362 -1.44 38.68 -5.01
C GLU A 362 -1.40 37.22 -4.53
N LEU A 363 -1.35 36.26 -5.46
CA LEU A 363 -1.23 34.84 -5.15
C LEU A 363 0.12 34.51 -4.51
N GLU A 364 1.22 35.06 -5.03
CA GLU A 364 2.57 34.89 -4.49
C GLU A 364 2.67 35.49 -3.07
N LYS A 365 2.12 36.68 -2.87
CA LYS A 365 2.07 37.33 -1.55
C LYS A 365 1.25 36.54 -0.53
N ALA A 366 0.13 35.95 -0.96
CA ALA A 366 -0.67 35.06 -0.10
C ALA A 366 0.13 33.81 0.31
N LEU A 367 0.89 33.23 -0.61
CA LEU A 367 1.76 32.09 -0.36
C LEU A 367 2.92 32.45 0.58
N GLU A 368 3.58 33.58 0.37
CA GLU A 368 4.64 34.09 1.25
C GLU A 368 4.13 34.33 2.68
N ALA A 369 2.95 34.95 2.81
CA ALA A 369 2.33 35.18 4.12
C ALA A 369 2.05 33.87 4.87
N PHE A 370 1.66 32.80 4.15
CA PHE A 370 1.50 31.47 4.73
C PHE A 370 2.83 30.87 5.21
N PHE A 371 3.88 30.92 4.39
CA PHE A 371 5.20 30.38 4.75
C PHE A 371 5.88 31.14 5.89
N HIS A 372 5.91 32.47 5.82
CA HIS A 372 6.47 33.31 6.89
C HIS A 372 5.69 33.12 8.21
N GLY A 373 4.36 33.05 8.15
CA GLY A 373 3.55 32.84 9.35
C GLY A 373 3.76 31.49 10.03
N SER A 374 4.14 30.46 9.25
CA SER A 374 4.29 29.09 9.74
C SER A 374 5.70 28.78 10.26
N TRP A 375 6.73 29.47 9.76
CA TRP A 375 8.15 29.17 10.06
C TRP A 375 8.89 30.22 10.88
N GLU A 376 8.24 31.32 11.28
CA GLU A 376 8.83 32.27 12.23
C GLU A 376 9.03 31.66 13.63
N GLU A 377 10.20 31.88 14.21
CA GLU A 377 10.50 31.54 15.61
C GLU A 377 9.72 32.45 16.57
N GLY A 378 9.14 31.87 17.62
CA GLY A 378 8.41 32.63 18.64
C GLY A 378 7.47 31.79 19.49
N TRP A 379 6.74 32.46 20.38
CA TRP A 379 5.77 31.81 21.28
C TRP A 379 4.66 31.09 20.49
N ILE A 380 4.32 29.87 20.91
CA ILE A 380 3.50 28.91 20.15
C ILE A 380 2.13 29.46 19.74
N PHE A 381 1.49 30.27 20.59
CA PHE A 381 0.19 30.91 20.27
C PHE A 381 0.32 32.01 19.22
N LYS A 382 1.40 32.79 19.23
CA LYS A 382 1.67 33.83 18.23
C LYS A 382 1.94 33.19 16.87
N ARG A 383 2.69 32.09 16.85
CA ARG A 383 2.93 31.26 15.65
C ARG A 383 1.61 30.70 15.11
N PHE A 384 0.79 30.11 15.98
CA PHE A 384 -0.54 29.61 15.61
C PHE A 384 -1.42 30.69 14.97
N LEU A 385 -1.53 31.87 15.58
CA LEU A 385 -2.34 32.98 15.05
C LEU A 385 -1.83 33.52 13.70
N LYS A 386 -0.51 33.61 13.51
CA LYS A 386 0.08 34.05 12.24
C LYS A 386 -0.11 33.01 11.14
N ALA A 387 0.19 31.74 11.43
CA ALA A 387 -0.05 30.63 10.51
C ALA A 387 -1.53 30.55 10.12
N TYR A 388 -2.44 30.76 11.08
CA TYR A 388 -3.88 30.84 10.86
C TYR A 388 -4.26 31.96 9.88
N LYS A 389 -3.74 33.18 10.06
CA LYS A 389 -4.03 34.31 9.15
C LYS A 389 -3.48 34.07 7.74
N GLY A 390 -2.28 33.49 7.61
CA GLY A 390 -1.69 33.13 6.32
C GLY A 390 -2.51 32.05 5.60
N MET A 391 -2.89 30.99 6.32
CA MET A 391 -3.73 29.91 5.79
C MET A 391 -5.10 30.42 5.33
N LYS A 392 -5.69 31.37 6.08
CA LYS A 392 -6.93 32.04 5.68
C LYS A 392 -6.81 32.75 4.34
N THR A 393 -5.78 33.57 4.17
CA THR A 393 -5.59 34.35 2.95
C THR A 393 -5.43 33.45 1.72
N LEU A 394 -4.67 32.35 1.87
CA LEU A 394 -4.48 31.37 0.81
C LEU A 394 -5.77 30.58 0.51
N SER A 395 -6.50 30.17 1.55
CA SER A 395 -7.78 29.47 1.42
C SER A 395 -8.83 30.34 0.72
N ASP A 396 -8.91 31.63 1.04
CA ASP A 396 -9.84 32.57 0.40
C ASP A 396 -9.56 32.69 -1.11
N CYS A 397 -8.28 32.67 -1.52
CA CYS A 397 -7.90 32.66 -2.94
C CYS A 397 -8.38 31.37 -3.63
N TRP A 398 -8.20 30.20 -3.01
CA TRP A 398 -8.66 28.93 -3.57
C TRP A 398 -10.18 28.82 -3.65
N VAL A 399 -10.91 29.31 -2.65
CA VAL A 399 -12.39 29.37 -2.67
C VAL A 399 -12.86 30.27 -3.80
N THR A 400 -12.28 31.46 -3.94
CA THR A 400 -12.59 32.41 -5.02
C THR A 400 -12.33 31.81 -6.39
N SER A 401 -11.21 31.09 -6.53
CA SER A 401 -10.88 30.36 -7.76
C SER A 401 -11.93 29.30 -8.08
N CYS A 402 -12.36 28.52 -7.08
CA CYS A 402 -13.40 27.52 -7.26
C CYS A 402 -14.75 28.14 -7.65
N GLU A 403 -15.13 29.26 -7.03
CA GLU A 403 -16.35 29.98 -7.40
C GLU A 403 -16.35 30.38 -8.88
N HIS A 404 -15.24 30.91 -9.39
CA HIS A 404 -15.12 31.30 -10.80
C HIS A 404 -15.13 30.09 -11.75
N LEU A 405 -14.57 28.95 -11.34
CA LEU A 405 -14.69 27.70 -12.09
C LEU A 405 -16.15 27.25 -12.20
N LEU A 406 -16.87 27.22 -11.07
CA LEU A 406 -18.26 26.76 -11.02
C LEU A 406 -19.23 27.71 -11.74
N GLN A 407 -18.92 29.02 -11.78
CA GLN A 407 -19.69 30.01 -12.54
C GLN A 407 -19.38 30.01 -14.05
N ASN A 408 -18.32 29.32 -14.49
CA ASN A 408 -17.96 29.25 -15.90
C ASN A 408 -18.86 28.23 -16.64
N ASN A 409 -20.02 28.70 -17.10
CA ASN A 409 -21.02 27.88 -17.79
C ASN A 409 -20.49 27.16 -19.05
N GLU A 410 -19.52 27.76 -19.76
CA GLU A 410 -18.92 27.13 -20.95
C GLU A 410 -18.07 25.92 -20.55
N LEU A 411 -17.24 26.09 -19.51
CA LEU A 411 -16.38 25.03 -19.01
C LEU A 411 -17.20 23.92 -18.34
N ILE A 412 -18.20 24.25 -17.53
CA ILE A 412 -19.10 23.25 -16.92
C ILE A 412 -19.80 22.43 -18.00
N ARG A 413 -20.35 23.07 -19.04
CA ARG A 413 -20.96 22.36 -20.17
C ARG A 413 -19.97 21.46 -20.90
N TYR A 414 -18.74 21.95 -21.14
CA TYR A 414 -17.69 21.13 -21.72
C TYR A 414 -17.42 19.87 -20.88
N LEU A 415 -17.37 20.01 -19.54
CA LEU A 415 -17.12 18.90 -18.64
C LEU A 415 -18.25 17.86 -18.65
N GLU A 416 -19.51 18.30 -18.71
CA GLU A 416 -20.70 17.45 -18.82
C GLU A 416 -20.73 16.67 -20.16
N GLU A 417 -20.40 17.35 -21.26
CA GLU A 417 -20.44 16.77 -22.60
C GLU A 417 -19.29 15.79 -22.88
N ASN A 418 -18.11 16.00 -22.27
CA ASN A 418 -16.90 15.23 -22.56
C ASN A 418 -16.81 13.86 -21.88
N LYS A 419 -17.74 13.52 -20.98
CA LYS A 419 -17.86 12.22 -20.27
C LYS A 419 -16.54 11.63 -19.78
N PHE A 420 -16.19 11.95 -18.55
CA PHE A 420 -15.00 11.40 -17.88
C PHE A 420 -15.29 10.07 -17.20
N ASP A 421 -14.26 9.23 -17.02
CA ASP A 421 -14.37 7.95 -16.31
C ASP A 421 -14.11 8.09 -14.81
N ALA A 422 -13.25 9.04 -14.42
CA ALA A 422 -12.90 9.33 -13.04
C ALA A 422 -12.36 10.75 -12.89
N ILE A 423 -12.35 11.25 -11.66
CA ILE A 423 -11.72 12.52 -11.29
C ILE A 423 -10.57 12.29 -10.32
N LEU A 424 -9.39 12.83 -10.67
CA LEU A 424 -8.21 12.89 -9.80
C LEU A 424 -8.09 14.31 -9.23
N THR A 425 -8.25 14.45 -7.92
CA THR A 425 -8.26 15.78 -7.28
C THR A 425 -7.48 15.77 -5.98
N ASP A 426 -6.90 16.92 -5.62
CA ASP A 426 -6.34 17.13 -4.28
C ASP A 426 -7.43 17.74 -3.38
N PRO A 427 -7.90 17.03 -2.34
CA PRO A 427 -9.02 17.49 -1.52
C PRO A 427 -8.75 18.76 -0.71
N VAL A 428 -7.49 19.21 -0.60
CA VAL A 428 -7.18 20.52 0.01
C VAL A 428 -7.71 21.67 -0.85
N ALA A 429 -7.77 21.48 -2.18
CA ALA A 429 -8.49 22.35 -3.11
C ALA A 429 -9.84 21.71 -3.47
N THR A 430 -10.81 21.86 -2.58
CA THR A 430 -12.11 21.15 -2.52
C THR A 430 -12.97 21.22 -3.80
N CYS A 431 -12.65 22.08 -4.77
CA CYS A 431 -13.47 22.26 -5.97
C CYS A 431 -13.66 20.97 -6.77
N GLY A 432 -12.63 20.12 -6.85
CA GLY A 432 -12.75 18.84 -7.53
C GLY A 432 -13.76 17.90 -6.85
N LEU A 433 -13.98 18.03 -5.53
CA LEU A 433 -15.01 17.25 -4.83
C LEU A 433 -16.42 17.65 -5.27
N ILE A 434 -16.64 18.96 -5.47
CA ILE A 434 -17.93 19.51 -5.92
C ILE A 434 -18.21 19.05 -7.36
N LEU A 435 -17.21 19.15 -8.23
CA LEU A 435 -17.32 18.67 -9.61
C LEU A 435 -17.52 17.16 -9.69
N ALA A 436 -16.88 16.39 -8.82
CA ALA A 436 -17.08 14.94 -8.74
C ALA A 436 -18.54 14.59 -8.47
N GLU A 437 -19.16 15.28 -7.51
CA GLU A 437 -20.56 15.10 -7.16
C GLU A 437 -21.49 15.51 -8.31
N HIS A 438 -21.26 16.70 -8.87
CA HIS A 438 -22.06 17.23 -9.99
C HIS A 438 -22.05 16.30 -11.21
N LEU A 439 -20.87 15.78 -11.56
CA LEU A 439 -20.67 14.90 -12.71
C LEU A 439 -20.93 13.42 -12.38
N SER A 440 -21.23 13.09 -11.12
CA SER A 440 -21.38 11.71 -10.63
C SER A 440 -20.19 10.81 -10.95
N LEU A 441 -18.97 11.31 -10.77
CA LEU A 441 -17.72 10.62 -11.10
C LEU A 441 -17.11 9.91 -9.88
N PRO A 442 -16.54 8.70 -10.06
CA PRO A 442 -15.70 8.10 -9.02
C PRO A 442 -14.46 8.95 -8.80
N SER A 443 -14.15 9.20 -7.53
CA SER A 443 -13.09 10.12 -7.13
C SER A 443 -11.84 9.42 -6.63
N VAL A 444 -10.70 9.82 -7.18
CA VAL A 444 -9.35 9.46 -6.71
C VAL A 444 -8.76 10.69 -6.03
N TYR A 445 -8.54 10.60 -4.72
CA TYR A 445 -8.02 11.70 -3.93
C TYR A 445 -6.51 11.59 -3.79
N PHE A 446 -5.82 12.68 -4.13
CA PHE A 446 -4.37 12.75 -4.09
C PHE A 446 -3.95 13.77 -3.03
N LEU A 447 -3.54 13.31 -1.85
CA LEU A 447 -3.43 14.14 -0.65
C LEU A 447 -2.16 13.79 0.13
N ARG A 448 -1.58 14.70 0.93
CA ARG A 448 -0.61 14.31 1.96
C ARG A 448 -1.28 14.05 3.31
N GLY A 449 -2.15 14.96 3.72
CA GLY A 449 -3.06 14.88 4.84
C GLY A 449 -3.73 16.23 5.04
N THR A 450 -4.87 16.25 5.73
CA THR A 450 -5.51 17.51 6.13
C THR A 450 -5.08 17.82 7.56
N PRO A 451 -4.48 18.99 7.87
CA PRO A 451 -3.94 19.27 9.20
C PRO A 451 -4.93 19.08 10.36
N CYS A 452 -6.22 19.28 10.09
CA CYS A 452 -7.30 19.12 11.05
C CYS A 452 -7.95 17.72 11.06
N GLY A 453 -7.44 16.76 10.30
CA GLY A 453 -7.88 15.37 10.34
C GLY A 453 -9.16 15.06 9.56
N LEU A 454 -9.72 16.02 8.81
CA LEU A 454 -10.95 15.80 8.03
C LEU A 454 -10.87 14.61 7.08
N ASP A 455 -9.68 14.38 6.51
CA ASP A 455 -9.44 13.22 5.66
C ASP A 455 -9.56 11.91 6.45
N LEU A 456 -9.12 11.88 7.70
CA LEU A 456 -9.23 10.71 8.59
C LEU A 456 -10.68 10.47 8.99
N ASP A 457 -11.41 11.52 9.36
CA ASP A 457 -12.84 11.46 9.71
C ASP A 457 -13.67 10.94 8.53
N ALA A 458 -13.45 11.48 7.32
CA ALA A 458 -14.12 11.06 6.10
C ALA A 458 -13.90 9.58 5.72
N ARG A 459 -12.90 8.93 6.31
CA ARG A 459 -12.60 7.50 6.08
C ARG A 459 -12.94 6.63 7.28
N LEU A 460 -13.47 7.22 8.36
CA LEU A 460 -13.62 6.55 9.65
C LEU A 460 -12.30 5.95 10.15
N CYS A 461 -11.18 6.58 9.79
CA CYS A 461 -9.84 6.12 10.14
C CYS A 461 -9.52 6.57 11.58
N PRO A 462 -9.20 5.65 12.51
CA PRO A 462 -8.93 6.05 13.89
C PRO A 462 -7.70 6.98 13.95
N ASN A 463 -7.82 8.07 14.71
CA ASN A 463 -6.78 9.09 14.84
C ASN A 463 -6.52 9.49 16.31
N PRO A 464 -6.08 8.56 17.17
CA PRO A 464 -6.03 8.78 18.61
C PRO A 464 -4.89 9.73 19.02
N PRO A 465 -5.20 10.82 19.75
CA PRO A 465 -4.18 11.79 20.18
C PRO A 465 -3.25 11.25 21.29
N SER A 466 -3.47 10.03 21.78
CA SER A 466 -2.63 9.39 22.78
C SER A 466 -1.28 8.91 22.24
N TYR A 467 -1.18 8.63 20.94
CA TYR A 467 0.05 8.17 20.28
C TYR A 467 0.26 8.73 18.86
N VAL A 468 -0.77 9.33 18.22
CA VAL A 468 -0.57 10.04 16.95
C VAL A 468 -0.24 11.51 17.24
N PRO A 469 1.00 11.98 17.02
CA PRO A 469 1.37 13.36 17.32
C PRO A 469 0.61 14.35 16.43
N ARG A 470 0.16 15.47 17.02
CA ARG A 470 -0.48 16.58 16.31
C ARG A 470 0.56 17.54 15.76
N ALA A 471 0.27 18.10 14.60
CA ALA A 471 1.07 19.16 14.01
C ALA A 471 1.32 20.29 15.03
N PHE A 472 2.50 20.90 14.98
CA PHE A 472 2.95 22.00 15.86
C PHE A 472 3.16 21.67 17.34
N THR A 473 2.96 20.42 17.78
CA THR A 473 3.22 20.02 19.17
C THR A 473 4.68 19.67 19.44
N ASP A 474 5.48 19.46 18.38
CA ASP A 474 6.84 18.91 18.40
C ASP A 474 6.92 17.56 19.16
N ASN A 475 5.76 16.90 19.35
CA ASN A 475 5.67 15.58 19.94
C ASN A 475 6.02 14.52 18.90
N THR A 476 6.48 13.39 19.39
CA THR A 476 6.64 12.16 18.61
C THR A 476 5.51 11.19 18.94
N ASP A 477 5.51 10.00 18.35
CA ASP A 477 4.70 8.87 18.80
C ASP A 477 5.02 8.44 20.25
N HIS A 478 6.24 8.74 20.72
CA HIS A 478 6.60 8.66 22.13
C HIS A 478 6.20 9.93 22.89
N MET A 479 5.10 9.85 23.65
CA MET A 479 4.61 10.93 24.49
C MET A 479 4.46 10.52 25.95
N THR A 480 5.01 11.35 26.86
CA THR A 480 4.67 11.34 28.29
C THR A 480 3.21 11.72 28.51
N PHE A 481 2.66 11.48 29.71
CA PHE A 481 1.30 11.88 30.04
C PHE A 481 1.02 13.36 29.75
N LEU A 482 1.92 14.27 30.16
CA LEU A 482 1.75 15.71 29.90
C LEU A 482 1.87 16.05 28.40
N GLN A 483 2.73 15.35 27.65
CA GLN A 483 2.79 15.52 26.20
C GLN A 483 1.51 15.02 25.53
N ARG A 484 0.88 13.93 26.00
CA ARG A 484 -0.42 13.45 25.50
C ARG A 484 -1.53 14.44 25.82
N VAL A 485 -1.53 15.02 27.02
CA VAL A 485 -2.46 16.10 27.38
C VAL A 485 -2.24 17.31 26.48
N LYS A 486 -1.00 17.75 26.26
CA LYS A 486 -0.67 18.79 25.27
C LYS A 486 -1.18 18.40 23.88
N ASN A 487 -0.96 17.17 23.45
CA ASN A 487 -1.37 16.67 22.14
C ASN A 487 -2.90 16.73 21.95
N LEU A 488 -3.65 16.27 22.96
CA LEU A 488 -5.11 16.35 23.01
C LEU A 488 -5.61 17.80 23.01
N LEU A 489 -4.97 18.68 23.78
CA LEU A 489 -5.35 20.10 23.82
C LEU A 489 -5.10 20.81 22.49
N PHE A 490 -4.05 20.42 21.75
CA PHE A 490 -3.79 20.92 20.40
C PHE A 490 -4.75 20.38 19.35
N ASP A 491 -5.41 19.25 19.62
CA ASP A 491 -6.43 18.69 18.73
C ASP A 491 -7.70 19.55 18.68
N ILE A 492 -8.04 20.22 19.79
CA ILE A 492 -9.27 21.02 19.91
C ILE A 492 -9.26 22.23 18.95
N PRO A 493 -8.22 23.09 18.90
CA PRO A 493 -8.13 24.18 17.91
C PRO A 493 -8.15 23.71 16.45
N ASN A 494 -7.65 22.50 16.17
CA ASN A 494 -7.61 21.96 14.80
C ASN A 494 -9.02 21.71 14.24
N VAL A 495 -9.99 21.32 15.08
CA VAL A 495 -11.40 21.20 14.65
C VAL A 495 -11.93 22.54 14.12
N PHE A 496 -11.64 23.64 14.81
CA PHE A 496 -12.06 24.98 14.38
C PHE A 496 -11.32 25.47 13.11
N LEU A 497 -10.10 24.99 12.86
CA LEU A 497 -9.35 25.27 11.64
C LEU A 497 -10.06 24.68 10.40
N CYS A 498 -10.60 23.47 10.56
CA CYS A 498 -11.36 22.76 9.52
C CYS A 498 -12.65 23.51 9.15
N ASP A 499 -13.44 23.91 10.16
CA ASP A 499 -14.64 24.71 9.92
C ASP A 499 -14.30 25.98 9.14
N PHE A 500 -13.21 26.65 9.51
CA PHE A 500 -12.81 27.86 8.84
C PHE A 500 -12.42 27.62 7.35
N ALA A 501 -11.58 26.62 7.08
CA ALA A 501 -11.08 26.35 5.73
C ALA A 501 -12.15 25.76 4.80
N PHE A 502 -13.05 24.93 5.32
CA PHE A 502 -13.97 24.13 4.50
C PHE A 502 -15.41 24.63 4.51
N LYS A 503 -15.86 25.41 5.49
CA LYS A 503 -17.24 25.96 5.50
C LYS A 503 -17.56 26.86 4.31
N PRO A 504 -16.65 27.72 3.80
CA PRO A 504 -16.90 28.44 2.55
C PRO A 504 -17.14 27.50 1.37
N TYR A 505 -16.41 26.38 1.30
CA TYR A 505 -16.64 25.36 0.27
C TYR A 505 -17.96 24.61 0.48
N SER A 506 -18.36 24.27 1.71
CA SER A 506 -19.68 23.66 1.96
C SER A 506 -20.81 24.57 1.48
N LYS A 507 -20.69 25.88 1.72
CA LYS A 507 -21.66 26.87 1.22
C LYS A 507 -21.69 26.89 -0.30
N LEU A 508 -20.52 27.03 -0.93
CA LEU A 508 -20.39 27.05 -2.39
C LEU A 508 -20.92 25.76 -3.04
N ALA A 509 -20.61 24.61 -2.45
CA ALA A 509 -21.08 23.30 -2.88
C ALA A 509 -22.61 23.19 -2.79
N SER A 510 -23.19 23.64 -1.68
CA SER A 510 -24.64 23.59 -1.47
C SER A 510 -25.39 24.50 -2.45
N GLU A 511 -24.85 25.69 -2.71
CA GLU A 511 -25.40 26.62 -3.70
C GLU A 511 -25.29 26.08 -5.13
N PHE A 512 -24.15 25.49 -5.50
CA PHE A 512 -23.95 24.95 -6.84
C PHE A 512 -24.79 23.68 -7.10
N LEU A 513 -24.79 22.75 -6.15
CA LEU A 513 -25.49 21.46 -6.27
C LEU A 513 -26.99 21.57 -5.95
N GLN A 514 -27.45 22.71 -5.45
CA GLN A 514 -28.86 22.95 -5.06
C GLN A 514 -29.37 21.97 -3.99
N GLN A 515 -28.49 21.51 -3.10
CA GLN A 515 -28.79 20.62 -1.99
C GLN A 515 -27.87 20.92 -0.81
N GLU A 516 -28.33 20.72 0.43
CA GLU A 516 -27.49 20.90 1.62
C GLU A 516 -26.42 19.80 1.67
N VAL A 517 -25.15 20.18 1.51
CA VAL A 517 -24.01 19.26 1.57
C VAL A 517 -22.83 19.89 2.30
N THR A 518 -22.10 19.06 3.06
CA THR A 518 -20.83 19.47 3.67
C THR A 518 -19.66 18.90 2.89
N VAL A 519 -18.48 19.52 3.04
CA VAL A 519 -17.23 18.94 2.49
C VAL A 519 -16.98 17.53 3.00
N LEU A 520 -17.34 17.23 4.26
CA LEU A 520 -17.21 15.88 4.82
C LEU A 520 -18.08 14.88 4.06
N ASP A 521 -19.32 15.23 3.69
CA ASP A 521 -20.21 14.38 2.89
C ASP A 521 -19.61 14.08 1.51
N LEU A 522 -18.98 15.08 0.88
CA LEU A 522 -18.29 14.91 -0.41
C LEU A 522 -17.05 14.01 -0.26
N LEU A 523 -16.27 14.17 0.81
CA LEU A 523 -15.08 13.35 1.07
C LEU A 523 -15.43 11.88 1.33
N HIS A 524 -16.57 11.59 1.97
CA HIS A 524 -17.04 10.20 2.19
C HIS A 524 -17.23 9.42 0.88
N LYS A 525 -17.42 10.11 -0.26
CA LYS A 525 -17.61 9.49 -1.58
C LYS A 525 -16.29 9.13 -2.29
N GLY A 526 -15.14 9.45 -1.68
CA GLY A 526 -13.82 9.13 -2.24
C GLY A 526 -13.60 7.62 -2.42
N SER A 527 -13.39 7.19 -3.66
CA SER A 527 -13.20 5.76 -3.99
C SER A 527 -11.82 5.26 -3.59
N VAL A 528 -10.77 6.05 -3.86
CA VAL A 528 -9.37 5.71 -3.56
C VAL A 528 -8.63 6.93 -3.04
N TRP A 529 -7.79 6.74 -2.02
CA TRP A 529 -6.98 7.79 -1.41
C TRP A 529 -5.49 7.50 -1.64
N LEU A 530 -4.88 8.21 -2.57
CA LEU A 530 -3.44 8.21 -2.82
C LEU A 530 -2.76 9.19 -1.87
N LEU A 531 -2.11 8.67 -0.82
CA LEU A 531 -1.43 9.49 0.18
C LEU A 531 0.04 9.71 -0.15
N ARG A 532 0.45 10.96 -0.35
CA ARG A 532 1.84 11.38 -0.60
C ARG A 532 2.73 11.30 0.65
N LEU A 533 2.89 10.09 1.17
CA LEU A 533 3.68 9.79 2.35
C LEU A 533 4.30 8.41 2.23
N ASP A 534 5.41 8.21 2.92
CA ASP A 534 6.09 6.93 3.03
C ASP A 534 6.05 6.47 4.49
N PHE A 535 5.67 5.21 4.72
CA PHE A 535 5.56 4.66 6.08
C PHE A 535 6.91 4.64 6.82
N VAL A 536 8.03 4.68 6.11
CA VAL A 536 9.37 4.76 6.73
C VAL A 536 9.62 6.13 7.38
N LEU A 537 8.93 7.18 6.91
CA LEU A 537 9.15 8.57 7.34
C LEU A 537 8.01 9.12 8.21
N GLU A 538 6.94 8.35 8.43
CA GLU A 538 5.76 8.79 9.16
C GLU A 538 5.60 8.05 10.48
N TYR A 539 4.95 8.70 11.44
CA TYR A 539 4.62 8.05 12.70
C TYR A 539 3.57 6.95 12.51
N PRO A 540 3.59 5.92 13.37
CA PRO A 540 2.63 4.83 13.32
C PRO A 540 1.20 5.36 13.43
N ARG A 541 0.37 5.00 12.47
CA ARG A 541 -1.04 5.38 12.47
C ARG A 541 -1.90 4.35 11.74
N PRO A 542 -3.17 4.21 12.13
CA PRO A 542 -4.15 3.39 11.41
C PRO A 542 -4.26 3.80 9.94
N LEU A 543 -4.47 2.83 9.06
CA LEU A 543 -4.76 3.04 7.64
C LEU A 543 -5.93 2.13 7.22
N MET A 544 -6.89 2.70 6.50
CA MET A 544 -8.00 1.97 5.90
C MET A 544 -7.60 1.35 4.55
N PRO A 545 -8.22 0.24 4.09
CA PRO A 545 -7.82 -0.48 2.88
C PRO A 545 -7.87 0.33 1.57
N ASN A 546 -8.68 1.38 1.51
CA ASN A 546 -8.78 2.29 0.36
C ASN A 546 -7.70 3.40 0.36
N ILE A 547 -6.77 3.37 1.32
CA ILE A 547 -5.62 4.27 1.42
C ILE A 547 -4.39 3.58 0.84
N ILE A 548 -3.79 4.23 -0.16
CA ILE A 548 -2.58 3.78 -0.83
C ILE A 548 -1.49 4.83 -0.59
N PRO A 549 -0.50 4.56 0.29
CA PRO A 549 0.69 5.37 0.40
C PRO A 549 1.47 5.35 -0.92
N ILE A 550 1.80 6.53 -1.43
CA ILE A 550 2.55 6.77 -2.67
C ILE A 550 3.74 7.70 -2.37
N GLY A 551 4.46 7.41 -1.30
CA GLY A 551 5.72 8.08 -0.98
C GLY A 551 6.75 7.93 -2.10
N GLY A 552 7.68 8.87 -2.20
CA GLY A 552 8.79 8.78 -3.17
C GLY A 552 8.43 9.03 -4.65
N VAL A 553 7.17 9.38 -4.98
CA VAL A 553 6.75 9.69 -6.37
C VAL A 553 7.62 10.74 -7.05
N ASN A 554 8.17 11.70 -6.30
CA ASN A 554 9.03 12.75 -6.83
C ASN A 554 10.48 12.28 -7.11
N CYS A 555 10.86 11.08 -6.67
CA CYS A 555 12.22 10.54 -6.77
C CYS A 555 12.49 9.79 -8.08
N ALA A 556 11.48 9.57 -8.92
CA ALA A 556 11.55 8.72 -10.11
C ALA A 556 12.48 9.24 -11.24
N HIS A 557 13.07 10.43 -11.13
CA HIS A 557 13.73 11.13 -12.24
C HIS A 557 15.25 11.10 -12.28
N LYS A 558 15.92 10.49 -11.30
CA LYS A 558 17.37 10.33 -11.36
C LYS A 558 17.75 8.87 -11.26
N GLU A 559 17.97 8.26 -12.43
CA GLU A 559 19.01 7.23 -12.53
C GLU A 559 20.31 7.92 -12.11
N LEU A 560 20.77 7.65 -10.89
CA LEU A 560 22.08 8.08 -10.47
C LEU A 560 23.10 7.29 -11.31
N PRO A 561 24.00 7.96 -12.07
CA PRO A 561 25.10 7.25 -12.71
C PRO A 561 25.89 6.52 -11.62
N GLN A 562 26.41 5.32 -11.89
CA GLN A 562 27.27 4.60 -10.93
C GLN A 562 28.41 5.49 -10.38
N VAL A 563 28.91 6.42 -11.21
CA VAL A 563 29.92 7.42 -10.84
C VAL A 563 29.37 8.47 -9.85
N GLY A 564 28.10 8.88 -10.00
CA GLY A 564 27.44 9.79 -9.08
C GLY A 564 27.13 9.17 -7.72
N ILE A 565 26.76 7.88 -7.68
CA ILE A 565 26.63 7.12 -6.43
C ILE A 565 27.98 7.02 -5.74
N PHE A 566 29.04 6.67 -6.47
CA PHE A 566 30.37 6.54 -5.89
C PHE A 566 30.89 7.86 -5.31
N LEU A 567 30.69 8.98 -6.02
CA LEU A 567 31.07 10.31 -5.53
C LEU A 567 30.21 10.77 -4.36
N ILE A 568 28.90 10.53 -4.38
CA ILE A 568 28.00 10.89 -3.27
C ILE A 568 28.29 10.03 -2.04
N CYS A 569 28.49 8.72 -2.20
CA CYS A 569 28.88 7.84 -1.10
C CYS A 569 30.26 8.22 -0.54
N ALA A 570 31.26 8.48 -1.40
CA ALA A 570 32.57 8.95 -0.94
C ALA A 570 32.49 10.31 -0.23
N TRP A 571 31.61 11.20 -0.67
CA TRP A 571 31.38 12.49 -0.04
C TRP A 571 30.60 12.37 1.27
N ILE A 572 29.61 11.48 1.35
CA ILE A 572 28.90 11.16 2.59
C ILE A 572 29.85 10.50 3.59
N ASP A 573 30.69 9.56 3.16
CA ASP A 573 31.69 8.91 4.01
C ASP A 573 32.73 9.93 4.54
N TYR A 574 33.16 10.86 3.68
CA TYR A 574 34.01 11.99 4.07
C TYR A 574 33.29 12.94 5.06
N CYS A 575 32.03 13.30 4.79
CA CYS A 575 31.24 14.16 5.67
C CYS A 575 30.92 13.51 7.02
N VAL A 576 30.72 12.18 7.06
CA VAL A 576 30.50 11.40 8.29
C VAL A 576 31.79 11.32 9.12
N GLN A 577 32.96 11.24 8.48
CA GLN A 577 34.26 11.26 9.17
C GLN A 577 34.60 12.65 9.75
N GLU A 578 34.22 13.73 9.08
CA GLU A 578 34.53 15.11 9.48
C GLU A 578 33.41 15.78 10.30
N GLY A 579 32.30 15.08 10.59
CA GLY A 579 31.16 15.64 11.32
C GLY A 579 30.40 16.73 10.56
N ALA A 580 30.49 16.74 9.23
CA ALA A 580 29.82 17.71 8.38
C ALA A 580 28.31 17.38 8.26
N ILE A 581 27.47 18.38 8.56
CA ILE A 581 26.02 18.30 8.38
C ILE A 581 25.71 18.73 6.94
N LEU A 582 25.02 17.88 6.20
CA LEU A 582 24.51 18.21 4.87
C LEU A 582 23.32 19.18 5.03
N CYS A 583 23.65 20.47 5.09
CA CYS A 583 22.68 21.53 5.27
C CYS A 583 22.12 21.94 3.91
N CYS A 584 20.89 21.53 3.62
CA CYS A 584 20.15 22.03 2.47
C CYS A 584 19.47 23.34 2.92
N ASP A 585 20.16 24.48 2.72
CA ASP A 585 19.59 25.78 3.02
C ASP A 585 18.44 26.07 2.05
N ARG A 586 17.19 26.00 2.55
CA ARG A 586 15.99 26.31 1.75
C ARG A 586 15.97 27.76 1.26
N ASN A 587 16.82 28.63 1.80
CA ASN A 587 16.93 30.03 1.36
C ASN A 587 17.71 30.21 0.04
N GLN A 588 18.25 29.13 -0.56
CA GLN A 588 18.92 29.17 -1.85
C GLN A 588 18.11 28.56 -3.00
N PHE A 589 16.77 28.61 -2.96
CA PHE A 589 16.06 28.71 -4.22
C PHE A 589 16.27 30.13 -4.75
N PRO A 590 17.03 30.35 -5.84
CA PRO A 590 16.96 31.64 -6.50
C PRO A 590 15.54 31.77 -7.06
N ILE A 591 14.70 32.49 -6.32
CA ILE A 591 13.66 33.31 -6.93
C ILE A 591 14.43 34.46 -7.58
N SER A 592 15.10 34.19 -8.70
CA SER A 592 15.60 35.24 -9.56
C SER A 592 15.27 34.89 -11.00
N SER A 593 14.47 35.79 -11.57
CA SER A 593 14.18 35.92 -12.97
C SER A 593 15.49 36.04 -13.77
N LYS A 594 15.75 35.05 -14.62
CA LYS A 594 16.19 35.25 -16.01
C LYS A 594 15.64 34.16 -16.89
#